data_AF-A0A8B9JXG3-F1
#
_entry.id   AF-A0A8B9JXG3-F1
#
_cell.length_a   1.000
_cell.length_b   1.000
_cell.length_c   1.000
_cell.angle_alpha   90.00
_cell.angle_beta   90.00
_cell.angle_gamma   90.00
#
_symmetry.space_group_name_H-M   'P 1'
#
loop_
_entity.id
_entity.type
_entity.pdbx_description
1 polymer ?
#
loop_
_entity_poly.entity_id
_entity_poly.type
_entity_poly.pdbx_seq_one_letter_code
_entity_poly.pdbx_strand_id
1 'polypeptide(L)'
;MASNLNEEVELSKKHEEILGRRAVLLQQMEICYEQQKAKKKQQAMASQAAHERNMKILEDFQKLENCLQTRPLLHPDVINLQTRYWASVEQKLPEWENYLLGKGPAPVTEAGQGCYGHRALMAIVAQQHLQNCWTD
;
A
#
# COMPACT_ATOMS: atom_id res chain seq x y z
N MET A 1 -22.03 -76.32 -22.64
CA MET A 1 -22.47 -75.81 -21.31
C MET A 1 -21.30 -75.30 -20.47
N ALA A 2 -20.12 -75.93 -20.47
CA ALA A 2 -18.96 -75.46 -19.70
C ALA A 2 -18.37 -74.10 -20.14
N SER A 3 -18.45 -73.73 -21.43
CA SER A 3 -17.92 -72.44 -21.94
C SER A 3 -18.62 -71.22 -21.33
N ASN A 4 -19.96 -71.21 -21.30
CA ASN A 4 -20.76 -70.11 -20.74
C ASN A 4 -20.48 -69.89 -19.25
N LEU A 5 -20.20 -70.96 -18.51
CA LEU A 5 -19.93 -70.88 -17.08
C LEU A 5 -18.55 -70.26 -16.80
N ASN A 6 -17.57 -70.55 -17.65
CA ASN A 6 -16.24 -69.96 -17.54
C ASN A 6 -16.25 -68.46 -17.88
N GLU A 7 -17.04 -68.06 -18.87
CA GLU A 7 -17.25 -66.65 -19.23
C GLU A 7 -17.92 -65.85 -18.10
N GLU A 8 -18.94 -66.44 -17.45
CA GLU A 8 -19.64 -65.83 -16.30
C GLU A 8 -18.71 -65.59 -15.10
N VAL A 9 -17.82 -66.54 -14.82
CA VAL A 9 -16.81 -66.43 -13.76
C VAL A 9 -15.83 -65.30 -14.06
N GLU A 10 -15.35 -65.19 -15.29
CA GLU A 10 -14.43 -64.12 -15.69
C GLU A 10 -15.10 -62.73 -15.68
N LEU A 11 -16.38 -62.65 -16.08
CA LEU A 11 -17.17 -61.41 -15.97
C LEU A 11 -17.35 -60.99 -14.51
N SER A 12 -17.66 -61.95 -13.63
CA SER A 12 -17.81 -61.70 -12.19
C SER A 12 -16.51 -61.18 -11.58
N LYS A 13 -15.36 -61.77 -11.96
CA LYS A 13 -14.04 -61.31 -11.50
C LYS A 13 -13.75 -59.88 -11.93
N LYS A 14 -14.04 -59.53 -13.19
CA LYS A 14 -13.90 -58.15 -13.69
C LYS A 14 -14.85 -57.19 -12.96
N HIS A 15 -16.06 -57.63 -12.64
CA HIS A 15 -17.02 -56.82 -11.89
C HIS A 15 -16.48 -56.47 -10.50
N GLU A 16 -15.98 -57.46 -9.76
CA GLU A 16 -15.37 -57.24 -8.44
C GLU A 16 -14.16 -56.29 -8.52
N GLU A 17 -13.34 -56.41 -9.57
CA GLU A 17 -12.23 -55.47 -9.80
C GLU A 17 -12.72 -54.02 -10.02
N ILE A 18 -13.77 -53.84 -10.83
CA ILE A 18 -14.38 -52.53 -11.07
C ILE A 18 -14.96 -51.96 -9.77
N LEU A 19 -15.65 -52.77 -8.97
CA LEU A 19 -16.19 -52.36 -7.68
C LEU A 19 -15.06 -51.94 -6.72
N GLY A 20 -13.98 -52.71 -6.64
CA GLY A 20 -12.82 -52.39 -5.82
C GLY A 20 -12.17 -51.05 -6.23
N ARG A 21 -11.96 -50.84 -7.54
CA ARG A 21 -11.42 -49.57 -8.06
C ARG A 21 -12.35 -48.39 -7.75
N ARG A 22 -13.66 -48.58 -7.90
CA ARG A 22 -14.67 -47.55 -7.60
C ARG A 22 -14.67 -47.18 -6.11
N ALA A 23 -14.58 -48.16 -5.22
CA ALA A 23 -14.53 -47.93 -3.78
C ALA A 23 -13.32 -47.07 -3.38
N VAL A 24 -12.14 -47.38 -3.91
CA VAL A 24 -10.91 -46.60 -3.67
C VAL A 24 -11.05 -45.17 -4.18
N LEU A 25 -11.58 -44.98 -5.39
CA LEU A 25 -11.76 -43.64 -5.96
C LEU A 25 -12.73 -42.80 -5.13
N LEU A 26 -13.85 -43.38 -4.70
CA LEU A 26 -14.82 -42.68 -3.85
C LEU A 26 -14.21 -42.28 -2.51
N GLN A 27 -13.42 -43.16 -1.90
CA GLN A 27 -12.71 -42.84 -0.66
C GLN A 27 -11.72 -41.69 -0.85
N GLN A 28 -10.96 -41.67 -1.95
CA GLN A 28 -10.04 -40.58 -2.27
C GLN A 28 -10.77 -39.25 -2.49
N MET A 29 -11.90 -39.29 -3.21
CA MET A 29 -12.73 -38.10 -3.45
C MET A 29 -13.27 -37.52 -2.15
N GLU A 30 -13.74 -38.37 -1.23
CA GLU A 30 -14.24 -37.95 0.08
C GLU A 30 -13.14 -37.26 0.90
N ILE A 31 -11.94 -37.83 0.94
CA ILE A 31 -10.79 -37.24 1.64
C ILE A 31 -10.45 -35.87 1.06
N CYS A 32 -10.34 -35.76 -0.27
CA CYS A 32 -10.05 -34.50 -0.94
C CYS A 32 -11.13 -33.44 -0.67
N TYR A 33 -12.40 -33.84 -0.66
CA TYR A 33 -13.53 -32.96 -0.38
C TYR A 33 -13.47 -32.40 1.05
N GLU A 34 -13.30 -33.26 2.05
CA GLU A 34 -13.23 -32.82 3.45
C GLU A 34 -11.99 -31.95 3.72
N GLN A 35 -10.85 -32.25 3.09
CA GLN A 35 -9.68 -31.37 3.15
C GLN A 35 -9.96 -29.99 2.56
N GLN A 36 -10.61 -29.92 1.39
CA GLN A 36 -10.92 -28.64 0.76
C GLN A 36 -11.92 -27.83 1.60
N LYS A 37 -12.92 -28.51 2.16
CA LYS A 37 -13.92 -27.91 3.05
C LYS A 37 -13.29 -27.35 4.32
N ALA A 38 -12.35 -28.08 4.94
CA ALA A 38 -11.59 -27.59 6.09
C ALA A 38 -10.74 -26.37 5.75
N LYS A 39 -10.03 -26.38 4.60
CA LYS A 39 -9.25 -25.23 4.12
C LYS A 39 -10.12 -23.99 3.89
N LYS A 40 -11.29 -24.14 3.23
CA LYS A 40 -12.25 -23.05 3.01
C LYS A 40 -12.74 -22.46 4.34
N LYS A 41 -13.07 -23.31 5.31
CA LYS A 41 -13.47 -22.86 6.64
C LYS A 41 -12.36 -22.08 7.34
N GLN A 42 -11.13 -22.58 7.30
CA GLN A 42 -9.97 -21.89 7.88
C GLN A 42 -9.72 -20.53 7.22
N GLN A 43 -9.79 -20.47 5.89
CA GLN A 43 -9.64 -19.23 5.13
C GLN A 43 -10.73 -18.21 5.46
N ALA A 44 -11.99 -18.66 5.58
CA ALA A 44 -13.10 -17.79 5.95
C ALA A 44 -12.89 -17.17 7.34
N MET A 45 -12.48 -17.96 8.34
CA MET A 45 -12.17 -17.45 9.67
C MET A 45 -11.00 -16.45 9.66
N ALA A 46 -9.93 -16.76 8.93
CA ALA A 46 -8.79 -15.86 8.80
C ALA A 46 -9.17 -14.54 8.11
N SER A 47 -9.99 -14.61 7.06
CA SER A 47 -10.51 -13.43 6.35
C SER A 47 -11.40 -12.58 7.25
N GLN A 48 -12.28 -13.21 8.03
CA GLN A 48 -13.14 -12.49 8.97
C GLN A 48 -12.33 -11.81 10.06
N ALA A 49 -11.36 -12.50 10.67
CA ALA A 49 -10.49 -11.92 11.68
C ALA A 49 -9.65 -10.76 11.13
N ALA A 50 -9.18 -10.86 9.88
CA ALA A 50 -8.47 -9.77 9.21
C ALA A 50 -9.42 -8.58 8.94
N HIS A 51 -10.65 -8.85 8.52
CA HIS A 51 -11.67 -7.82 8.30
C HIS A 51 -12.00 -7.05 9.59
N GLU A 52 -12.26 -7.76 10.69
CA GLU A 52 -12.52 -7.15 12.01
C GLU A 52 -11.35 -6.29 12.48
N ARG A 53 -10.11 -6.78 12.30
CA ARG A 53 -8.91 -6.02 12.66
C ARG A 53 -8.75 -4.77 11.79
N ASN A 54 -9.00 -4.89 10.49
CA ASN A 54 -8.91 -3.76 9.55
C ASN A 54 -9.98 -2.71 9.82
N MET A 55 -11.22 -3.12 10.15
CA MET A 55 -12.27 -2.17 10.55
C MET A 55 -11.85 -1.35 11.77
N LYS A 56 -11.29 -1.99 12.80
CA LYS A 56 -10.81 -1.28 13.99
C LYS A 56 -9.70 -0.28 13.67
N ILE A 57 -8.75 -0.66 12.82
CA ILE A 57 -7.68 0.24 12.36
C ILE A 57 -8.26 1.44 11.60
N LEU A 58 -9.25 1.22 10.73
CA LEU A 58 -9.91 2.30 10.00
C LEU A 58 -10.66 3.25 10.94
N GLU A 59 -11.36 2.73 11.95
CA GLU A 59 -11.98 3.56 12.99
C GLU A 59 -10.96 4.41 13.75
N ASP A 60 -9.82 3.83 14.10
CA ASP A 60 -8.75 4.55 14.79
C ASP A 60 -8.10 5.62 13.90
N PHE A 61 -7.92 5.35 12.61
CA PHE A 61 -7.49 6.37 11.64
C PHE A 61 -8.50 7.50 11.51
N GLN A 62 -9.80 7.19 11.42
CA GLN A 62 -10.84 8.22 11.32
C GLN A 62 -10.85 9.10 12.57
N LYS A 63 -10.72 8.51 13.76
CA LYS A 63 -10.62 9.26 15.02
C LYS A 63 -9.40 10.17 15.00
N LEU A 64 -8.23 9.65 14.60
CA LEU A 64 -7.00 10.43 14.52
C LEU A 64 -7.14 11.59 13.53
N GLU A 65 -7.68 11.33 12.34
CA GLU A 65 -7.94 12.34 11.32
C GLU A 65 -8.85 13.45 11.86
N ASN A 66 -9.97 13.09 12.49
CA ASN A 66 -10.89 14.07 13.09
C ASN A 66 -10.20 14.91 14.19
N CYS A 67 -9.35 14.30 15.00
CA CYS A 67 -8.54 15.01 16.00
C CYS A 67 -7.54 15.99 15.36
N LEU A 68 -6.93 15.61 14.24
CA LEU A 68 -6.00 16.47 13.51
C LEU A 68 -6.72 17.61 12.78
N GLN A 69 -7.89 17.36 12.20
CA GLN A 69 -8.70 18.40 11.54
C GLN A 69 -9.20 19.46 12.52
N THR A 70 -9.56 19.06 13.74
CA THR A 70 -10.09 19.97 14.76
C THR A 70 -9.01 20.72 15.54
N ARG A 71 -7.74 20.30 15.45
CA ARG A 71 -6.63 20.90 16.18
C ARG A 71 -5.73 21.68 15.23
N PRO A 72 -5.40 22.96 15.50
CA PRO A 72 -4.32 23.64 14.79
C PRO A 72 -3.02 22.85 15.00
N LEU A 73 -2.51 22.23 13.93
CA LEU A 73 -1.28 21.42 13.94
C LEU A 73 -0.05 22.24 14.36
N LEU A 74 -0.05 23.53 14.06
CA LEU A 74 1.02 24.48 14.37
C LEU A 74 0.46 25.66 15.16
N HIS A 75 1.27 26.19 16.08
CA HIS A 75 0.92 27.41 16.81
C HIS A 75 0.74 28.57 15.81
N PRO A 76 -0.23 29.48 16.01
CA PRO A 76 -0.46 30.61 15.12
C PRO A 76 0.80 31.44 14.83
N ASP A 77 1.70 31.58 15.79
CA ASP A 77 2.98 32.28 15.60
C ASP A 77 3.90 31.59 14.60
N VAL A 78 3.91 30.25 14.58
CA VAL A 78 4.69 29.45 13.65
C VAL A 78 4.10 29.58 12.24
N ILE A 79 2.77 29.56 12.13
CA ILE A 79 2.07 29.81 10.85
C ILE A 79 2.39 31.21 10.34
N ASN A 80 2.27 32.23 11.19
CA ASN A 80 2.56 33.62 10.84
C ASN A 80 4.03 33.80 10.44
N LEU A 81 4.96 33.16 11.16
CA LEU A 81 6.38 33.17 10.80
C LEU A 81 6.60 32.52 9.43
N GLN A 82 5.99 31.37 9.16
CA GLN A 82 6.08 30.68 7.88
C GLN A 82 5.53 31.55 6.73
N THR A 83 4.36 32.15 6.92
CA THR A 83 3.75 33.07 5.94
C THR A 83 4.65 34.26 5.65
N ARG A 84 5.20 34.91 6.69
CA ARG A 84 6.12 36.04 6.51
C ARG A 84 7.45 35.63 5.88
N TYR A 85 7.95 34.45 6.22
CA TYR A 85 9.16 33.90 5.61
C TYR A 85 8.96 33.67 4.11
N TRP A 86 7.88 33.00 3.71
CA TRP A 86 7.60 32.78 2.28
C TRP A 86 7.36 34.07 1.52
N ALA A 87 6.63 35.03 2.08
CA ALA A 87 6.45 36.35 1.46
C ALA A 87 7.79 37.08 1.26
N SER A 88 8.71 36.98 2.23
CA SER A 88 10.07 37.54 2.11
C SER A 88 10.89 36.82 1.03
N VAL A 89 10.76 35.49 0.94
CA VAL A 89 11.40 34.70 -0.12
C VAL A 89 10.89 35.09 -1.49
N GLU A 90 9.57 35.19 -1.69
CA GLU A 90 8.95 35.62 -2.94
C GLU A 90 9.37 37.04 -3.34
N GLN A 91 9.45 37.95 -2.37
CA GLN A 91 9.92 39.32 -2.60
C GLN A 91 11.38 39.34 -3.08
N LYS A 92 12.23 38.47 -2.55
CA LYS A 92 13.65 38.39 -2.88
C LYS A 92 13.95 37.53 -4.10
N LEU A 93 13.05 36.62 -4.47
CA LEU A 93 13.26 35.67 -5.57
C LEU A 93 13.67 36.32 -6.91
N PRO A 94 13.09 37.46 -7.35
CA PRO A 94 13.48 38.13 -8.60
C PRO A 94 14.94 38.61 -8.60
N GLU A 95 15.48 39.04 -7.45
CA GLU A 95 16.88 39.46 -7.33
C GLU A 95 17.84 38.28 -7.57
N TRP A 96 17.39 37.07 -7.27
CA TRP A 96 18.17 35.83 -7.40
C TRP A 96 17.91 35.10 -8.71
N GLU A 97 16.85 35.41 -9.46
CA GLU A 97 16.41 34.68 -10.66
C GLU A 97 17.53 34.53 -11.70
N ASN A 98 18.21 35.62 -12.07
CA ASN A 98 19.29 35.58 -13.06
C ASN A 98 20.49 34.74 -12.60
N TYR A 99 20.80 34.73 -11.30
CA TYR A 99 21.87 33.92 -10.72
C TYR A 99 21.47 32.44 -10.66
N LEU A 100 20.26 32.14 -10.20
CA LEU A 100 19.71 30.78 -10.11
C LEU A 100 19.58 30.13 -11.49
N LEU A 101 19.30 30.92 -12.53
CA LEU A 101 19.26 30.47 -13.92
C LEU A 101 20.64 30.43 -14.59
N GLY A 102 21.73 30.75 -13.88
CA GLY A 102 23.10 30.73 -14.41
C GLY A 102 23.42 31.83 -15.43
N LYS A 103 22.57 32.87 -15.52
CA LYS A 103 22.65 33.96 -16.51
C LYS A 103 23.35 35.21 -15.98
N GLY A 104 23.72 35.25 -14.70
CA GLY A 104 24.37 36.42 -14.12
C GLY A 104 25.10 36.13 -12.81
N PRO A 105 25.90 37.09 -12.32
CA PRO A 105 26.56 37.00 -11.02
C PRO A 105 25.53 37.03 -9.88
N ALA A 106 25.91 36.53 -8.70
CA ALA A 106 25.05 36.55 -7.53
C ALA A 106 24.71 37.99 -7.13
N PRO A 107 23.46 38.28 -6.71
CA PRO A 107 23.11 39.60 -6.21
C PRO A 107 23.98 39.95 -4.99
N VAL A 108 24.42 41.20 -4.92
CA VAL A 108 25.26 41.71 -3.83
C VAL A 108 24.36 41.97 -2.62
N THR A 109 24.40 41.07 -1.63
CA THR A 109 23.78 41.31 -0.33
C THR A 109 24.51 42.42 0.37
N GLU A 110 23.80 43.47 0.81
CA GLU A 110 24.40 44.54 1.61
C GLU A 110 25.15 43.95 2.81
N ALA A 111 26.35 44.48 3.02
CA ALA A 111 27.49 43.80 3.64
C ALA A 111 27.28 43.28 5.08
N GLY A 112 27.91 42.13 5.38
CA GLY A 112 28.67 42.03 6.63
C GLY A 112 28.52 40.83 7.55
N GLN A 113 27.55 39.91 7.38
CA GLN A 113 27.43 38.75 8.27
C GLN A 113 27.15 37.45 7.50
N GLY A 114 28.05 36.47 7.68
CA GLY A 114 28.10 35.23 6.93
C GLY A 114 26.83 34.40 7.06
N CYS A 115 26.07 34.31 5.98
CA CYS A 115 24.93 33.40 5.85
C CYS A 115 25.22 32.33 4.79
N TYR A 116 26.17 31.44 5.08
CA TYR A 116 26.38 30.20 4.30
C TYR A 116 25.12 29.31 4.24
N GLY A 117 24.10 29.57 5.09
CA GLY A 117 22.81 28.86 5.08
C GLY A 117 21.81 29.30 4.00
N HIS A 118 21.90 30.52 3.46
CA HIS A 118 20.91 31.02 2.49
C HIS A 118 21.01 30.33 1.11
N ARG A 119 22.21 29.91 0.69
CA ARG A 119 22.40 29.19 -0.58
C ARG A 119 21.76 27.80 -0.59
N ALA A 120 21.89 27.06 0.52
CA ALA A 120 21.32 25.71 0.62
C ALA A 120 19.78 25.76 0.71
N LEU A 121 19.24 26.74 1.43
CA LEU A 121 17.79 26.92 1.58
C LEU A 121 17.11 27.34 0.27
N MET A 122 17.72 28.24 -0.51
CA MET A 122 17.16 28.66 -1.81
C MET A 122 17.15 27.52 -2.85
N ALA A 123 18.18 26.65 -2.85
CA ALA A 123 18.20 25.46 -3.71
C ALA A 123 17.10 24.45 -3.32
N ILE A 124 16.86 24.26 -2.02
CA ILE A 124 15.77 23.41 -1.52
C ILE A 124 14.39 24.04 -1.85
N VAL A 125 14.25 25.37 -1.79
CA VAL A 125 13.02 26.08 -2.16
C VAL A 125 12.67 25.90 -3.64
N ALA A 126 13.65 26.01 -4.54
CA ALA A 126 13.43 25.75 -5.97
C ALA A 126 12.99 24.29 -6.21
N GLN A 127 13.54 23.35 -5.45
CA GLN A 127 13.22 21.93 -5.56
C GLN A 127 11.83 21.59 -4.98
N GLN A 128 11.42 22.25 -3.89
CA GLN A 128 10.10 22.07 -3.27
C GLN A 128 8.97 22.76 -4.07
N HIS A 129 9.22 23.93 -4.66
CA HIS A 129 8.24 24.61 -5.52
C HIS A 129 7.98 23.80 -6.81
N LEU A 130 9.02 23.16 -7.36
CA LEU A 130 8.86 22.17 -8.43
C LEU A 130 8.03 20.95 -8.00
N GLN A 131 8.09 20.54 -6.74
CA GLN A 131 7.36 19.36 -6.25
C GLN A 131 5.88 19.65 -5.99
N ASN A 132 5.53 20.87 -5.61
CA ASN A 132 4.14 21.31 -5.38
C ASN A 132 3.40 21.61 -6.69
N CYS A 133 4.09 21.97 -7.79
CA CYS A 133 3.48 22.18 -9.10
C CYS A 133 3.08 20.88 -9.84
N TRP A 134 3.43 19.70 -9.32
CA TRP A 134 3.04 18.39 -9.87
C TRP A 134 1.92 17.71 -9.07
N THR A 135 1.40 18.38 -8.03
CA THR A 135 0.28 17.90 -7.20
C THR A 135 -0.98 18.77 -7.39
N ASP A 136 -1.24 19.18 -8.64
CA ASP A 136 -2.54 19.65 -9.12
C ASP A 136 -2.99 18.76 -10.29
#